data_AF-A0AA38U203-F1
#
_entry.id   AF-A0AA38U203-F1
#
_cell.length_a   1.000
_cell.length_b   1.000
_cell.length_c   1.000
_cell.angle_alpha   90.00
_cell.angle_beta   90.00
_cell.angle_gamma   90.00
#
_symmetry.space_group_name_H-M   'P 1'
#
loop_
_entity.id
_entity.type
_entity.pdbx_description
1 polymer ?
#
loop_
_entity_poly.entity_id
_entity_poly.type
_entity_poly.pdbx_seq_one_letter_code
_entity_poly.pdbx_strand_id
1 'polypeptide(L)'
;MVIIMGVQYYEGKEHRYVDYPVMDLLQMVGKACTPGYGDGQEGGAKSTRCVLMCQAEKKEFYKKFLREGLPIESHLTAVLHDWFLAEVAVKTVESKQDAMDILTWTYFYRRMTQNPNYYNLHNVSHQHLLEHLSELVETTLKELASSKCIAIEDETDEVSPLNLGMIAAYYNISYVTVEVYTLSLKERTKLKGLLEVVSSSAEFESIPIRRHEDTLLRRLYTRLPVKLPQSSVSYYSPHFKTFLLLQAHFSRIQLPPDLVADQKLILEKMLNLLSACVDVLSSNGWLNALSAMDLSQMVVQAVWEEKEAVLRQIPWFGDEVIGRCKEVGVESVYDLMDMEDGKRVEVLGMSNKQMWVFHV
;
A
#
# COMPACT_ATOMS: atom_id res chain seq x y z
N MET A 1 -10.46 33.67 -0.64
CA MET A 1 -11.66 33.04 -0.02
C MET A 1 -11.62 31.57 -0.36
N VAL A 2 -11.89 30.69 0.60
CA VAL A 2 -12.01 29.24 0.40
C VAL A 2 -13.45 28.81 0.67
N ILE A 3 -13.99 27.93 -0.17
CA ILE A 3 -15.30 27.31 0.04
C ILE A 3 -15.07 25.81 0.10
N ILE A 4 -15.47 25.19 1.21
CA ILE A 4 -15.46 23.74 1.39
C ILE A 4 -16.90 23.27 1.22
N MET A 5 -17.18 22.63 0.08
CA MET A 5 -18.52 22.18 -0.31
C MET A 5 -18.68 20.69 -0.02
N GLY A 6 -19.42 20.38 1.05
CA GLY A 6 -19.52 19.01 1.53
C GLY A 6 -18.28 18.62 2.34
N VAL A 7 -18.49 17.85 3.40
CA VAL A 7 -17.46 17.43 4.35
C VAL A 7 -17.40 15.90 4.48
N GLN A 8 -17.87 15.22 3.44
CA GLN A 8 -18.01 13.78 3.39
C GLN A 8 -17.52 13.26 2.06
N TYR A 9 -16.87 12.11 2.09
CA TYR A 9 -16.59 11.31 0.91
C TYR A 9 -17.26 9.95 1.03
N TYR A 10 -17.47 9.30 -0.11
CA TYR A 10 -18.05 7.96 -0.13
C TYR A 10 -16.94 6.93 -0.02
N GLU A 11 -17.08 6.01 0.93
CA GLU A 11 -16.22 4.85 1.09
C GLU A 11 -16.94 3.61 0.54
N GLY A 12 -16.45 3.09 -0.58
CA GLY A 12 -17.09 1.97 -1.28
C GLY A 12 -16.97 0.62 -0.61
N LYS A 13 -16.05 0.44 0.35
CA LYS A 13 -15.92 -0.82 1.09
C LYS A 13 -17.12 -1.08 2.00
N GLU A 14 -17.49 -0.07 2.79
CA GLU A 14 -18.60 -0.12 3.74
C GLU A 14 -19.90 0.45 3.16
N HIS A 15 -19.88 0.92 1.91
CA HIS A 15 -21.02 1.53 1.24
C HIS A 15 -21.64 2.72 1.99
N ARG A 16 -20.82 3.52 2.67
CA ARG A 16 -21.25 4.66 3.48
C ARG A 16 -20.52 5.95 3.13
N TYR A 17 -21.07 7.06 3.61
CA TYR A 17 -20.34 8.32 3.63
C TYR A 17 -19.56 8.43 4.92
N VAL A 18 -18.29 8.80 4.80
CA VAL A 18 -17.39 9.05 5.92
C VAL A 18 -17.05 10.54 5.91
N ASP A 19 -17.05 11.13 7.10
CA ASP A 19 -16.69 12.53 7.29
C ASP A 19 -15.19 12.74 7.02
N TYR A 20 -14.81 13.91 6.50
CA TYR A 20 -13.41 14.26 6.39
C TYR A 20 -12.76 14.35 7.77
N PRO A 21 -11.51 13.85 7.92
CA PRO A 21 -10.71 14.12 9.10
C PRO A 21 -10.64 15.63 9.36
N VAL A 22 -10.72 16.03 10.63
CA VAL A 22 -10.64 17.45 11.01
C VAL A 22 -9.32 18.08 10.55
N MET A 23 -8.25 17.30 10.49
CA MET A 23 -6.94 17.75 10.00
C MET A 23 -6.97 18.17 8.53
N ASP A 24 -7.65 17.42 7.68
CA ASP A 24 -7.82 17.75 6.26
C ASP A 24 -8.63 19.05 6.11
N LEU A 25 -9.68 19.21 6.91
CA LEU A 25 -10.46 20.44 6.95
C LEU A 25 -9.62 21.63 7.41
N LEU A 26 -8.80 21.48 8.45
CA LEU A 26 -7.87 22.52 8.90
C LEU A 26 -6.87 22.88 7.80
N GLN A 27 -6.35 21.90 7.06
CA GLN A 27 -5.48 22.13 5.92
C GLN A 27 -6.21 22.91 4.81
N MET A 28 -7.45 22.55 4.48
CA MET A 28 -8.28 23.28 3.51
C MET A 28 -8.55 24.72 3.97
N VAL A 29 -8.89 24.92 5.25
CA VAL A 29 -9.07 26.25 5.86
C VAL A 29 -7.76 27.06 5.78
N GLY A 30 -6.61 26.42 6.02
CA GLY A 30 -5.29 27.04 5.94
C GLY A 30 -4.96 27.60 4.55
N LYS A 31 -5.54 27.04 3.47
CA LYS A 31 -5.40 27.60 2.11
C LYS A 31 -6.06 28.96 1.93
N ALA A 32 -6.92 29.38 2.86
CA ALA A 32 -7.50 30.72 2.84
C ALA A 32 -6.49 31.79 3.27
N CYS A 33 -5.41 31.42 3.95
CA CYS A 33 -4.36 32.32 4.42
C CYS A 33 -3.43 32.74 3.27
N THR A 34 -3.27 34.05 3.07
CA THR A 34 -2.35 34.64 2.07
C THR A 34 -1.44 35.64 2.77
N PRO A 35 -0.28 35.20 3.31
CA PRO A 35 0.63 36.10 4.01
C PRO A 35 1.21 37.13 3.02
N GLY A 36 1.10 38.43 3.33
CA GLY A 36 1.71 39.52 2.55
C GLY A 36 0.78 40.24 1.55
N TYR A 37 -0.38 39.68 1.20
CA TYR A 37 -1.33 40.33 0.27
C TYR A 37 -2.30 41.29 0.97
N GLY A 38 -1.99 41.76 2.18
CA GLY A 38 -2.93 42.49 3.05
C GLY A 38 -2.34 43.57 3.96
N ASP A 39 -1.01 43.63 4.13
CA ASP A 39 -0.36 44.71 4.88
C ASP A 39 0.07 45.83 3.92
N GLY A 40 -0.86 46.76 3.65
CA GLY A 40 -0.53 48.09 3.13
C GLY A 40 -0.64 48.34 1.63
N GLN A 41 -1.02 47.37 0.78
CA GLN A 41 -1.31 47.64 -0.64
C GLN A 41 -2.80 47.94 -0.89
N GLU A 42 -3.09 49.01 -1.63
CA GLU A 42 -4.41 49.31 -2.19
C GLU A 42 -4.84 48.16 -3.10
N GLY A 43 -5.83 47.37 -2.65
CA GLY A 43 -6.30 46.15 -3.33
C GLY A 43 -6.06 44.85 -2.58
N GLY A 44 -5.31 44.88 -1.46
CA GLY A 44 -5.10 43.73 -0.59
C GLY A 44 -6.35 43.35 0.21
N ALA A 45 -6.72 42.06 0.23
CA ALA A 45 -7.88 41.58 0.96
C ALA A 45 -7.62 41.63 2.48
N LYS A 46 -8.17 42.65 3.16
CA LYS A 46 -8.06 42.87 4.63
C LYS A 46 -8.58 41.72 5.52
N SER A 47 -9.25 40.72 4.96
CA SER A 47 -9.80 39.59 5.72
C SER A 47 -9.87 38.35 4.83
N THR A 48 -9.26 37.27 5.31
CA THR A 48 -9.40 35.94 4.73
C THR A 48 -10.73 35.34 5.19
N ARG A 49 -11.43 34.68 4.27
CA ARG A 49 -12.75 34.10 4.53
C ARG A 49 -12.77 32.64 4.11
N CYS A 50 -13.32 31.79 4.96
CA CYS A 50 -13.59 30.39 4.67
C CYS A 50 -15.08 30.10 4.94
N VAL A 51 -15.76 29.47 3.98
CA VAL A 51 -17.16 29.03 4.11
C VAL A 51 -17.19 27.51 4.11
N LEU A 52 -17.64 26.92 5.21
CA LEU A 52 -17.82 25.48 5.37
C LEU A 52 -19.29 25.11 5.16
N MET A 53 -19.59 24.37 4.10
CA MET A 53 -20.93 23.85 3.83
C MET A 53 -20.98 22.38 4.27
N CYS A 54 -21.71 22.11 5.36
CA CYS A 54 -21.85 20.78 5.95
C CYS A 54 -23.31 20.47 6.30
N GLN A 55 -23.59 19.20 6.59
CA GLN A 55 -24.89 18.76 7.12
C GLN A 55 -25.19 19.43 8.48
N ALA A 56 -26.47 19.68 8.75
CA ALA A 56 -26.89 20.46 9.92
C ALA A 56 -26.44 19.82 11.24
N GLU A 57 -26.45 18.48 11.30
CA GLU A 57 -26.05 17.67 12.45
C GLU A 57 -24.56 17.82 12.79
N LYS A 58 -23.72 18.12 11.80
CA LYS A 58 -22.26 18.23 11.95
C LYS A 58 -21.78 19.66 12.19
N LYS A 59 -22.67 20.65 12.04
CA LYS A 59 -22.33 22.07 12.17
C LYS A 59 -21.70 22.40 13.53
N GLU A 60 -22.32 21.97 14.63
CA GLU A 60 -21.83 22.28 15.97
C GLU A 60 -20.52 21.53 16.29
N PHE A 61 -20.35 20.31 15.77
CA PHE A 61 -19.09 19.56 15.85
C PHE A 61 -17.93 20.35 15.24
N TYR A 62 -18.04 20.74 13.97
CA TYR A 62 -16.95 21.48 13.31
C TYR A 62 -16.75 22.88 13.89
N LYS A 63 -17.83 23.57 14.26
CA LYS A 63 -17.75 24.90 14.91
C LYS A 63 -16.99 24.85 16.22
N LYS A 64 -17.13 23.79 17.02
CA LYS A 64 -16.37 23.59 18.25
C LYS A 64 -14.89 23.32 17.95
N PHE A 65 -14.60 22.29 17.15
CA PHE A 65 -13.22 21.83 16.93
C PHE A 65 -12.37 22.75 16.07
N LEU A 66 -12.96 23.56 15.19
CA LEU A 66 -12.22 24.61 14.48
C LEU A 66 -11.83 25.80 15.39
N ARG A 67 -12.47 25.96 16.55
CA ARG A 67 -12.16 27.03 17.52
C ARG A 67 -11.26 26.57 18.64
N GLU A 68 -11.56 25.40 19.21
CA GLU A 68 -10.89 24.86 20.40
C GLU A 68 -9.75 23.89 20.05
N GLY A 69 -9.72 23.36 18.82
CA GLY A 69 -8.82 22.28 18.42
C GLY A 69 -9.35 20.90 18.83
N LEU A 70 -8.95 19.86 18.09
CA LEU A 70 -9.27 18.47 18.43
C LEU A 70 -8.22 17.93 19.40
N PRO A 71 -8.60 17.24 20.50
CA PRO A 71 -7.64 16.52 21.31
C PRO A 71 -6.99 15.41 20.47
N ILE A 72 -5.66 15.32 20.54
CA ILE A 72 -4.89 14.30 19.83
C ILE A 72 -4.75 13.10 20.77
N GLU A 73 -5.13 11.92 20.28
CA GLU A 73 -4.99 10.64 20.97
C GLU A 73 -4.09 9.70 20.17
N SER A 74 -3.41 8.79 20.86
CA SER A 74 -2.63 7.74 20.21
C SER A 74 -3.51 6.63 19.64
N HIS A 75 -3.16 6.13 18.45
CA HIS A 75 -3.72 4.93 17.81
C HIS A 75 -2.69 3.79 17.71
N LEU A 76 -1.61 3.84 18.50
CA LEU A 76 -0.53 2.85 18.46
C LEU A 76 -1.01 1.41 18.59
N THR A 77 -2.06 1.17 19.39
CA THR A 77 -2.64 -0.17 19.61
C THR A 77 -3.12 -0.85 18.32
N ALA A 78 -3.47 -0.09 17.28
CA ALA A 78 -3.92 -0.63 16.00
C ALA A 78 -2.78 -1.15 15.11
N VAL A 79 -1.54 -0.72 15.36
CA VAL A 79 -0.33 -1.07 14.58
C VAL A 79 0.74 -1.71 15.46
N LEU A 80 0.35 -2.16 16.65
CA LEU A 80 1.27 -2.54 17.72
C LEU A 80 2.09 -3.79 17.36
N HIS A 81 1.47 -4.74 16.66
CA HIS A 81 2.12 -5.98 16.20
C HIS A 81 3.30 -5.69 15.29
N ASP A 82 3.10 -4.87 14.26
CA ASP A 82 4.15 -4.54 13.28
C ASP A 82 5.28 -3.72 13.92
N TRP A 83 4.93 -2.82 14.86
CA TRP A 83 5.93 -2.06 15.61
C TRP A 83 6.77 -2.97 16.53
N PHE A 84 6.14 -3.83 17.32
CA PHE A 84 6.88 -4.78 18.16
C PHE A 84 7.73 -5.73 17.33
N LEU A 85 7.22 -6.20 16.20
CA LEU A 85 7.96 -7.07 15.32
C LEU A 85 9.25 -6.43 14.80
N ALA A 86 9.20 -5.14 14.46
CA ALA A 86 10.38 -4.38 14.06
C ALA A 86 11.39 -4.22 15.21
N GLU A 87 10.93 -3.91 16.42
CA GLU A 87 11.80 -3.75 17.59
C GLU A 87 12.42 -5.07 18.07
N VAL A 88 11.69 -6.19 17.96
CA VAL A 88 12.22 -7.54 18.21
C VAL A 88 13.26 -7.92 17.16
N ALA A 89 13.04 -7.58 15.88
CA ALA A 89 13.99 -7.84 14.80
C ALA A 89 15.32 -7.07 14.98
N VAL A 90 15.27 -5.85 15.53
CA VAL A 90 16.45 -5.02 15.84
C VAL A 90 17.09 -5.38 17.18
N LYS A 91 16.44 -6.26 17.97
CA LYS A 91 16.84 -6.62 19.34
C LYS A 91 16.76 -5.45 20.33
N THR A 92 15.87 -4.50 20.10
CA THR A 92 15.49 -3.51 21.14
C THR A 92 14.64 -4.20 22.22
N VAL A 93 13.80 -5.16 21.80
CA VAL A 93 12.94 -5.95 22.66
C VAL A 93 13.41 -7.40 22.64
N GLU A 94 14.09 -7.83 23.70
CA GLU A 94 14.55 -9.22 23.87
C GLU A 94 13.73 -9.98 24.92
N SER A 95 12.95 -9.28 25.75
CA SER A 95 12.07 -9.87 26.76
C SER A 95 10.71 -9.17 26.85
N LYS A 96 9.74 -9.80 27.53
CA LYS A 96 8.45 -9.18 27.82
C LYS A 96 8.57 -7.89 28.65
N GLN A 97 9.58 -7.82 29.51
CA GLN A 97 9.84 -6.62 30.31
C GLN A 97 10.31 -5.46 29.42
N ASP A 98 11.19 -5.73 28.45
CA ASP A 98 11.64 -4.69 27.50
C ASP A 98 10.47 -4.18 26.65
N ALA A 99 9.53 -5.05 26.28
CA ALA A 99 8.31 -4.68 25.56
C ALA A 99 7.41 -3.75 26.39
N MET A 100 7.32 -3.97 27.70
CA MET A 100 6.63 -3.05 28.60
C MET A 100 7.39 -1.72 28.73
N ASP A 101 8.71 -1.77 28.89
CA ASP A 101 9.55 -0.60 29.09
C ASP A 101 9.52 0.34 27.88
N ILE A 102 9.62 -0.19 26.66
CA ILE A 102 9.56 0.61 25.43
C ILE A 102 8.18 1.27 25.26
N LEU A 103 7.10 0.60 25.67
CA LEU A 103 5.76 1.22 25.66
C LEU A 103 5.69 2.45 26.56
N THR A 104 6.41 2.48 27.68
CA THR A 104 6.42 3.65 28.58
C THR A 104 7.01 4.91 27.92
N TRP A 105 7.79 4.74 26.84
CA TRP A 105 8.42 5.85 26.11
C TRP A 105 7.47 6.48 25.08
N THR A 106 6.34 5.85 24.82
CA THR A 106 5.41 6.25 23.75
C THR A 106 4.45 7.35 24.17
N TYR A 107 3.90 8.06 23.18
CA TYR A 107 2.80 9.00 23.40
C TYR A 107 1.53 8.29 23.92
N PHE A 108 1.34 7.03 23.56
CA PHE A 108 0.25 6.18 24.05
C PHE A 108 0.25 6.10 25.58
N TYR A 109 1.39 5.75 26.20
CA TYR A 109 1.49 5.66 27.65
C TYR A 109 1.13 6.97 28.36
N ARG A 110 1.59 8.11 27.80
CA ARG A 110 1.26 9.44 28.35
C ARG A 110 -0.23 9.74 28.28
N ARG A 111 -0.91 9.39 27.18
CA ARG A 111 -2.34 9.66 26.97
C ARG A 111 -3.25 8.72 27.74
N MET A 112 -2.80 7.48 27.96
CA MET A 112 -3.51 6.47 28.74
C MET A 112 -3.94 6.97 30.13
N THR A 113 -3.07 7.73 30.80
CA THR A 113 -3.36 8.33 32.11
C THR A 113 -4.29 9.54 32.07
N GLN A 114 -4.34 10.25 30.94
CA GLN A 114 -5.09 11.51 30.78
C GLN A 114 -6.51 11.26 30.27
N ASN A 115 -6.73 10.24 29.45
CA ASN A 115 -8.03 9.87 28.91
C ASN A 115 -8.22 8.33 28.89
N PRO A 116 -8.32 7.69 30.07
CA PRO A 116 -8.36 6.23 30.20
C PRO A 116 -9.55 5.59 29.46
N ASN A 117 -10.71 6.23 29.49
CA ASN A 117 -11.93 5.71 28.85
C ASN A 117 -11.78 5.55 27.33
N TYR A 118 -10.95 6.38 26.68
CA TYR A 118 -10.67 6.25 25.25
C TYR A 118 -9.94 4.95 24.91
N TYR A 119 -9.12 4.47 25.85
CA TYR A 119 -8.34 3.24 25.74
C TYR A 119 -9.02 2.03 26.42
N ASN A 120 -10.32 2.13 26.71
CA ASN A 120 -11.09 1.11 27.44
C ASN A 120 -10.54 0.79 28.85
N LEU A 121 -9.91 1.76 29.50
CA LEU A 121 -9.45 1.64 30.87
C LEU A 121 -10.47 2.20 31.86
N HIS A 122 -10.79 1.42 32.90
CA HIS A 122 -11.76 1.80 33.93
C HIS A 122 -11.12 2.56 35.11
N ASN A 123 -9.82 2.44 35.31
CA ASN A 123 -9.10 3.02 36.43
C ASN A 123 -7.70 3.46 36.01
N VAL A 124 -7.19 4.50 36.65
CA VAL A 124 -5.86 5.09 36.41
C VAL A 124 -4.86 4.80 37.53
N SER A 125 -5.21 3.90 38.46
CA SER A 125 -4.24 3.47 39.46
C SER A 125 -3.05 2.80 38.77
N HIS A 126 -1.85 3.01 39.31
CA HIS A 126 -0.61 2.49 38.74
C HIS A 126 -0.68 0.98 38.47
N GLN A 127 -1.35 0.23 39.36
CA GLN A 127 -1.56 -1.19 39.21
C GLN A 127 -2.42 -1.53 37.97
N HIS A 128 -3.55 -0.86 37.75
CA HIS A 128 -4.41 -1.15 36.59
C HIS A 128 -3.75 -0.78 35.26
N LEU A 129 -2.93 0.29 35.25
CA LEU A 129 -2.18 0.68 34.06
C LEU A 129 -1.13 -0.37 33.69
N LEU A 130 -0.40 -0.90 34.69
CA LEU A 130 0.55 -1.98 34.47
C LEU A 130 -0.13 -3.28 34.04
N GLU A 131 -1.25 -3.64 34.67
CA GLU A 131 -2.04 -4.82 34.30
C GLU A 131 -2.49 -4.73 32.83
N HIS A 132 -3.01 -3.58 32.40
CA HIS A 132 -3.43 -3.38 31.02
C HIS A 132 -2.27 -3.42 30.01
N LEU A 133 -1.13 -2.79 30.33
CA LEU A 133 0.06 -2.87 29.47
C LEU A 133 0.59 -4.31 29.38
N SER A 134 0.61 -5.02 30.50
CA SER A 134 1.03 -6.42 30.55
C SER A 134 0.11 -7.29 29.71
N GLU A 135 -1.21 -7.12 29.82
CA GLU A 135 -2.19 -7.84 28.99
C GLU A 135 -2.04 -7.52 27.50
N LEU A 136 -1.81 -6.25 27.16
CA LEU A 136 -1.61 -5.80 25.79
C LEU A 136 -0.33 -6.41 25.17
N VAL A 137 0.79 -6.37 25.90
CA VAL A 137 2.06 -6.98 25.48
C VAL A 137 1.91 -8.50 25.33
N GLU A 138 1.33 -9.16 26.34
CA GLU A 138 1.18 -10.61 26.33
C GLU A 138 0.27 -11.07 25.17
N THR A 139 -0.81 -10.33 24.89
CA THR A 139 -1.74 -10.65 23.79
C THR A 139 -1.05 -10.47 22.44
N THR A 140 -0.38 -9.33 22.23
CA THR A 140 0.30 -9.04 20.95
C THR A 140 1.47 -9.98 20.66
N LEU A 141 2.31 -10.28 21.66
CA LEU A 141 3.41 -11.24 21.50
C LEU A 141 2.87 -12.66 21.26
N LYS A 142 1.80 -13.08 21.94
CA LYS A 142 1.16 -14.38 21.67
C LYS A 142 0.61 -14.47 20.25
N GLU A 143 -0.03 -13.43 19.75
CA GLU A 143 -0.53 -13.40 18.37
C GLU A 143 0.62 -13.45 17.37
N LEU A 144 1.69 -12.66 17.56
CA LEU A 144 2.90 -12.71 16.73
C LEU A 144 3.60 -14.08 16.75
N ALA A 145 3.63 -14.74 17.91
CA ALA A 145 4.14 -16.10 18.04
C ALA A 145 3.25 -17.12 17.32
N SER A 146 1.93 -16.95 17.38
CA SER A 146 0.97 -17.82 16.68
C SER A 146 1.10 -17.72 15.15
N SER A 147 1.40 -16.53 14.63
CA SER A 147 1.71 -16.29 13.22
C SER A 147 3.15 -16.66 12.84
N LYS A 148 3.92 -17.29 13.75
CA LYS A 148 5.31 -17.73 13.55
C LYS A 148 6.28 -16.61 13.15
N CYS A 149 5.99 -15.38 13.56
CA CYS A 149 6.85 -14.22 13.32
C CYS A 149 7.94 -14.10 14.40
N ILE A 150 7.63 -14.50 15.63
CA ILE A 150 8.56 -14.53 16.77
C ILE A 150 8.50 -15.89 17.47
N ALA A 151 9.53 -16.21 18.24
CA ALA A 151 9.54 -17.31 19.20
C ALA A 151 9.65 -16.74 20.61
N ILE A 152 8.90 -17.33 21.54
CA ILE A 152 8.97 -17.01 22.97
C ILE A 152 9.45 -18.26 23.69
N GLU A 153 10.55 -18.14 24.43
CA GLU A 153 11.10 -19.23 25.22
C GLU A 153 10.39 -19.35 26.58
N ASP A 154 9.80 -20.52 26.87
CA ASP A 154 8.94 -20.71 28.05
C ASP A 154 9.68 -20.60 29.40
N GLU A 155 10.99 -20.86 29.45
CA GLU A 155 11.78 -20.86 30.69
C GLU A 155 12.35 -19.48 31.04
N THR A 156 12.69 -18.69 30.02
CA THR A 156 13.44 -17.42 30.14
C THR A 156 12.59 -16.20 29.81
N ASP A 157 11.38 -16.38 29.26
CA ASP A 157 10.54 -15.31 28.66
C ASP A 157 11.31 -14.49 27.60
N GLU A 158 12.37 -15.07 27.01
CA GLU A 158 13.14 -14.47 25.94
C GLU A 158 12.35 -14.51 24.62
N VAL A 159 12.36 -13.38 23.92
CA VAL A 159 11.67 -13.17 22.65
C VAL A 159 12.70 -13.04 21.55
N SER A 160 12.63 -13.93 20.56
CA SER A 160 13.53 -13.90 19.41
C SER A 160 12.76 -13.83 18.08
N PRO A 161 13.28 -13.09 17.08
CA PRO A 161 12.64 -13.03 15.77
C PRO A 161 12.84 -14.34 15.00
N LEU A 162 11.78 -14.81 14.33
CA LEU A 162 11.86 -15.92 13.37
C LEU A 162 12.04 -15.39 11.94
N ASN A 163 12.34 -16.27 10.98
CA ASN A 163 12.54 -15.90 9.57
C ASN A 163 11.39 -15.05 9.01
N LEU A 164 10.13 -15.42 9.28
CA LEU A 164 8.97 -14.67 8.80
C LEU A 164 8.92 -13.26 9.40
N GLY A 165 9.25 -13.13 10.69
CA GLY A 165 9.32 -11.84 11.36
C GLY A 165 10.44 -10.96 10.82
N MET A 166 11.60 -11.54 10.54
CA MET A 166 12.72 -10.86 9.90
C MET A 166 12.35 -10.34 8.51
N ILE A 167 11.64 -11.14 7.70
CA ILE A 167 11.17 -10.74 6.37
C ILE A 167 10.17 -9.58 6.49
N ALA A 168 9.18 -9.68 7.39
CA ALA A 168 8.18 -8.63 7.62
C ALA A 168 8.85 -7.29 8.00
N ALA A 169 9.76 -7.33 8.98
CA ALA A 169 10.49 -6.15 9.45
C ALA A 169 11.42 -5.56 8.37
N TYR A 170 12.12 -6.41 7.61
CA TYR A 170 13.06 -5.96 6.57
C TYR A 170 12.37 -5.20 5.44
N TYR A 171 11.23 -5.70 4.95
CA TYR A 171 10.49 -5.07 3.85
C TYR A 171 9.43 -4.07 4.30
N ASN A 172 9.26 -3.89 5.61
CA ASN A 172 8.23 -3.06 6.22
C ASN A 172 6.82 -3.44 5.72
N ILE A 173 6.49 -4.72 5.88
CA ILE A 173 5.24 -5.37 5.48
C ILE A 173 4.52 -5.82 6.75
N SER A 174 3.18 -5.79 6.74
CA SER A 174 2.40 -6.19 7.88
C SER A 174 2.56 -7.69 8.18
N TYR A 175 2.58 -8.06 9.46
CA TYR A 175 2.64 -9.46 9.91
C TYR A 175 1.47 -10.29 9.34
N VAL A 176 0.29 -9.66 9.18
CA VAL A 176 -0.90 -10.27 8.57
C VAL A 176 -0.63 -10.68 7.12
N THR A 177 0.08 -9.84 6.36
CA THR A 177 0.44 -10.15 4.97
C THR A 177 1.38 -11.35 4.89
N VAL A 178 2.38 -11.42 5.77
CA VAL A 178 3.31 -12.57 5.82
C VAL A 178 2.61 -13.85 6.26
N GLU A 179 1.64 -13.75 7.17
CA GLU A 179 0.77 -14.87 7.55
C GLU A 179 -0.07 -15.36 6.35
N VAL A 180 -0.70 -14.44 5.61
CA VAL A 180 -1.46 -14.77 4.39
C VAL A 180 -0.56 -15.47 3.37
N TYR A 181 0.68 -15.01 3.19
CA TYR A 181 1.64 -15.65 2.29
C TYR A 181 1.98 -17.06 2.75
N THR A 182 2.24 -17.25 4.03
CA THR A 182 2.58 -18.56 4.60
C THR A 182 1.42 -19.57 4.46
N LEU A 183 0.17 -19.12 4.61
CA LEU A 183 -1.01 -19.99 4.50
C LEU A 183 -1.42 -20.26 3.04
N SER A 184 -1.18 -19.31 2.14
CA SER A 184 -1.68 -19.37 0.76
C SER A 184 -0.66 -19.87 -0.26
N LEU A 185 0.64 -19.60 -0.02
CA LEU A 185 1.72 -20.08 -0.88
C LEU A 185 1.99 -21.56 -0.62
N LYS A 186 2.12 -22.32 -1.70
CA LYS A 186 2.44 -23.75 -1.70
C LYS A 186 3.51 -23.98 -2.76
N GLU A 187 4.23 -25.10 -2.66
CA GLU A 187 5.26 -25.50 -3.64
C GLU A 187 4.75 -25.48 -5.10
N ARG A 188 3.46 -25.76 -5.31
CA ARG A 188 2.82 -25.82 -6.63
C ARG A 188 2.11 -24.53 -7.05
N THR A 189 2.23 -23.46 -6.29
CA THR A 189 1.60 -22.17 -6.63
C THR A 189 2.22 -21.64 -7.92
N LYS A 190 1.37 -21.40 -8.93
CA LYS A 190 1.74 -20.85 -10.24
C LYS A 190 1.54 -19.33 -10.26
N LEU A 191 1.98 -18.67 -11.34
CA LEU A 191 1.84 -17.23 -11.56
C LEU A 191 0.44 -16.67 -11.26
N LYS A 192 -0.64 -17.35 -11.70
CA LYS A 192 -2.02 -16.96 -11.37
C LYS A 192 -2.28 -16.90 -9.85
N GLY A 193 -1.82 -17.92 -9.13
CA GLY A 193 -1.99 -17.99 -7.67
C GLY A 193 -1.12 -16.97 -6.96
N LEU A 194 0.11 -16.74 -7.43
CA LEU A 194 0.98 -15.67 -6.91
C LEU A 194 0.33 -14.30 -7.06
N LEU A 195 -0.23 -14.01 -8.24
CA LEU A 195 -0.93 -12.77 -8.52
C LEU A 195 -2.13 -12.57 -7.58
N GLU A 196 -2.91 -13.62 -7.33
CA GLU A 196 -4.05 -13.59 -6.40
C GLU A 196 -3.59 -13.36 -4.95
N VAL A 197 -2.57 -14.07 -4.50
CA VAL A 197 -2.03 -13.95 -3.13
C VAL A 197 -1.48 -12.55 -2.87
N VAL A 198 -0.61 -12.05 -3.75
CA VAL A 198 0.02 -10.72 -3.58
C VAL A 198 -1.01 -9.60 -3.71
N SER A 199 -2.05 -9.75 -4.54
CA SER A 199 -3.14 -8.77 -4.59
C SER A 199 -4.01 -8.75 -3.33
N SER A 200 -3.96 -9.82 -2.53
CA SER A 200 -4.72 -9.99 -1.29
C SER A 200 -3.97 -9.51 -0.04
N SER A 201 -2.80 -8.90 -0.21
CA SER A 201 -2.01 -8.36 0.91
C SER A 201 -2.71 -7.20 1.63
N ALA A 202 -2.50 -7.08 2.94
CA ALA A 202 -3.15 -6.10 3.81
C ALA A 202 -2.80 -4.64 3.42
N GLU A 203 -1.64 -4.42 2.81
CA GLU A 203 -1.16 -3.10 2.37
C GLU A 203 -2.08 -2.45 1.33
N PHE A 204 -2.82 -3.28 0.59
CA PHE A 204 -3.79 -2.85 -0.41
C PHE A 204 -5.19 -2.62 0.15
N GLU A 205 -5.41 -2.88 1.44
CA GLU A 205 -6.66 -2.49 2.08
C GLU A 205 -6.87 -0.97 1.96
N SER A 206 -5.81 -0.18 2.04
CA SER A 206 -5.89 1.29 1.89
C SER A 206 -6.36 1.79 0.50
N ILE A 207 -6.47 0.94 -0.52
CA ILE A 207 -6.88 1.35 -1.86
C ILE A 207 -8.36 1.81 -1.85
N PRO A 208 -8.67 3.02 -2.36
CA PRO A 208 -10.03 3.56 -2.29
C PRO A 208 -10.95 2.86 -3.28
N ILE A 209 -12.20 2.66 -2.89
CA ILE A 209 -13.28 2.23 -3.80
C ILE A 209 -14.25 3.40 -3.96
N ARG A 210 -14.37 3.92 -5.19
CA ARG A 210 -15.21 5.07 -5.49
C ARG A 210 -16.62 4.64 -5.94
N ARG A 211 -17.53 5.60 -6.01
CA ARG A 211 -18.91 5.37 -6.47
C ARG A 211 -18.96 4.94 -7.93
N HIS A 212 -19.83 3.97 -8.21
CA HIS A 212 -20.08 3.45 -9.55
C HIS A 212 -18.85 2.90 -10.28
N GLU A 213 -17.75 2.68 -9.54
CA GLU A 213 -16.51 2.15 -10.06
C GLU A 213 -16.66 0.68 -10.46
N ASP A 214 -17.59 -0.04 -9.82
CA ASP A 214 -17.91 -1.44 -10.09
C ASP A 214 -18.27 -1.69 -11.56
N THR A 215 -18.98 -0.75 -12.20
CA THR A 215 -19.33 -0.87 -13.63
C THR A 215 -18.11 -0.80 -14.54
N LEU A 216 -17.13 0.04 -14.20
CA LEU A 216 -15.87 0.16 -14.92
C LEU A 216 -14.99 -1.07 -14.68
N LEU A 217 -14.87 -1.50 -13.43
CA LEU A 217 -14.10 -2.68 -13.05
C LEU A 217 -14.66 -3.96 -13.69
N ARG A 218 -15.99 -4.09 -13.84
CA ARG A 218 -16.63 -5.19 -14.61
C ARG A 218 -16.19 -5.19 -16.07
N ARG A 219 -16.21 -4.04 -16.74
CA ARG A 219 -15.78 -3.89 -18.15
C ARG A 219 -14.29 -4.13 -18.33
N LEU A 220 -13.48 -3.73 -17.35
CA LEU A 220 -12.05 -4.03 -17.34
C LEU A 220 -11.85 -5.54 -17.18
N TYR A 221 -12.52 -6.15 -16.20
CA TYR A 221 -12.39 -7.57 -15.91
C TYR A 221 -12.69 -8.46 -17.10
N THR A 222 -13.68 -8.14 -17.95
CA THR A 222 -13.98 -8.95 -19.14
C THR A 222 -12.80 -9.02 -20.13
N ARG A 223 -12.01 -7.95 -20.24
CA ARG A 223 -10.87 -7.82 -21.17
C ARG A 223 -9.57 -8.43 -20.65
N LEU A 224 -9.45 -8.68 -19.35
CA LEU A 224 -8.21 -9.18 -18.73
C LEU A 224 -8.03 -10.69 -18.91
N PRO A 225 -6.79 -11.21 -19.02
CA PRO A 225 -6.55 -12.61 -19.32
C PRO A 225 -6.83 -13.54 -18.12
N VAL A 226 -6.50 -13.12 -16.89
CA VAL A 226 -6.62 -14.00 -15.71
C VAL A 226 -7.98 -13.80 -15.04
N LYS A 227 -8.77 -14.88 -15.01
CA LYS A 227 -10.08 -14.92 -14.36
C LYS A 227 -10.03 -15.66 -13.02
N LEU A 228 -10.74 -15.13 -12.03
CA LEU A 228 -11.02 -15.77 -10.76
C LEU A 228 -12.37 -16.51 -10.76
N PRO A 229 -12.55 -17.52 -9.89
CA PRO A 229 -13.87 -18.11 -9.64
C PRO A 229 -14.90 -17.05 -9.28
N GLN A 230 -16.17 -17.23 -9.71
CA GLN A 230 -17.22 -16.24 -9.44
C GLN A 230 -17.44 -15.96 -7.95
N SER A 231 -17.15 -16.93 -7.08
CA SER A 231 -17.28 -16.79 -5.63
C SER A 231 -16.28 -15.82 -5.01
N SER A 232 -15.11 -15.58 -5.63
CA SER A 232 -14.10 -14.65 -5.13
C SER A 232 -14.13 -13.28 -5.80
N VAL A 233 -15.02 -13.09 -6.78
CA VAL A 233 -15.16 -11.81 -7.51
C VAL A 233 -16.02 -10.86 -6.69
N SER A 234 -15.38 -9.85 -6.09
CA SER A 234 -16.07 -8.74 -5.42
C SER A 234 -15.55 -7.40 -5.92
N TYR A 235 -16.37 -6.65 -6.65
CA TYR A 235 -16.02 -5.33 -7.19
C TYR A 235 -15.94 -4.22 -6.12
N TYR A 236 -16.33 -4.54 -4.90
CA TYR A 236 -16.24 -3.64 -3.74
C TYR A 236 -15.04 -3.98 -2.84
N SER A 237 -14.29 -5.03 -3.18
CA SER A 237 -13.06 -5.40 -2.48
C SER A 237 -11.85 -4.64 -3.04
N PRO A 238 -11.06 -3.96 -2.19
CA PRO A 238 -9.79 -3.35 -2.58
C PRO A 238 -8.82 -4.36 -3.20
N HIS A 239 -8.74 -5.58 -2.65
CA HIS A 239 -7.87 -6.65 -3.14
C HIS A 239 -8.21 -7.04 -4.57
N PHE A 240 -9.51 -7.18 -4.88
CA PHE A 240 -9.95 -7.50 -6.24
C PHE A 240 -9.66 -6.35 -7.20
N LYS A 241 -9.83 -5.10 -6.77
CA LYS A 241 -9.43 -3.94 -7.57
C LYS A 241 -7.92 -3.95 -7.86
N THR A 242 -7.08 -4.23 -6.86
CA THR A 242 -5.63 -4.38 -7.03
C THR A 242 -5.31 -5.47 -8.04
N PHE A 243 -5.95 -6.63 -7.94
CA PHE A 243 -5.80 -7.72 -8.89
C PHE A 243 -6.11 -7.30 -10.34
N LEU A 244 -7.17 -6.52 -10.56
CA LEU A 244 -7.52 -6.02 -11.90
C LEU A 244 -6.53 -4.98 -12.41
N LEU A 245 -6.16 -4.02 -11.56
CA LEU A 245 -5.26 -2.93 -11.95
C LEU A 245 -3.84 -3.42 -12.24
N LEU A 246 -3.39 -4.46 -11.55
CA LEU A 246 -2.09 -5.08 -11.82
C LEU A 246 -2.09 -5.79 -13.19
N GLN A 247 -3.16 -6.51 -13.51
CA GLN A 247 -3.29 -7.09 -14.86
C GLN A 247 -3.41 -6.03 -15.96
N ALA A 248 -4.13 -4.93 -15.67
CA ALA A 248 -4.23 -3.81 -16.60
C ALA A 248 -2.87 -3.16 -16.87
N HIS A 249 -1.98 -3.13 -15.86
CA HIS A 249 -0.59 -2.69 -15.99
C HIS A 249 0.18 -3.57 -16.98
N PHE A 250 0.14 -4.89 -16.78
CA PHE A 250 0.82 -5.86 -17.65
C PHE A 250 0.28 -5.84 -19.10
N SER A 251 -1.02 -5.58 -19.26
CA SER A 251 -1.66 -5.45 -20.57
C SER A 251 -1.57 -4.03 -21.16
N ARG A 252 -0.93 -3.08 -20.48
CA ARG A 252 -0.83 -1.65 -20.87
C ARG A 252 -2.17 -1.03 -21.30
N ILE A 253 -3.25 -1.41 -20.62
CA ILE A 253 -4.59 -0.92 -20.92
C ILE A 253 -4.69 0.54 -20.49
N GLN A 254 -5.22 1.39 -21.36
CA GLN A 254 -5.50 2.79 -21.02
C GLN A 254 -6.61 2.86 -19.97
N LEU A 255 -6.27 3.44 -18.81
CA LEU A 255 -7.15 3.59 -17.66
C LEU A 255 -7.55 5.07 -17.48
N PRO A 256 -8.74 5.35 -16.91
CA PRO A 256 -9.10 6.69 -16.46
C PRO A 256 -8.10 7.24 -15.43
N PRO A 257 -7.93 8.58 -15.33
CA PRO A 257 -6.96 9.19 -14.42
C PRO A 257 -7.06 8.73 -12.97
N ASP A 258 -8.28 8.50 -12.46
CA ASP A 258 -8.52 8.03 -11.09
C ASP A 258 -7.93 6.63 -10.86
N LEU A 259 -8.09 5.71 -11.82
CA LEU A 259 -7.56 4.35 -11.74
C LEU A 259 -6.05 4.32 -11.99
N VAL A 260 -5.52 5.25 -12.79
CA VAL A 260 -4.06 5.42 -12.96
C VAL A 260 -3.43 5.87 -11.63
N ALA A 261 -4.06 6.78 -10.90
CA ALA A 261 -3.60 7.19 -9.58
C ALA A 261 -3.59 6.02 -8.60
N ASP A 262 -4.63 5.18 -8.60
CA ASP A 262 -4.68 3.98 -7.75
C ASP A 262 -3.65 2.93 -8.16
N GLN A 263 -3.48 2.72 -9.47
CA GLN A 263 -2.47 1.80 -10.00
C GLN A 263 -1.06 2.23 -9.57
N LYS A 264 -0.77 3.53 -9.55
CA LYS A 264 0.50 4.06 -9.03
C LYS A 264 0.72 3.69 -7.56
N LEU A 265 -0.29 3.89 -6.71
CA LEU A 265 -0.21 3.51 -5.28
C LEU A 265 0.02 2.00 -5.10
N ILE A 266 -0.55 1.18 -5.98
CA ILE A 266 -0.34 -0.27 -5.97
C ILE A 266 1.11 -0.60 -6.32
N LEU A 267 1.61 -0.04 -7.43
CA LEU A 267 2.96 -0.31 -7.95
C LEU A 267 4.05 0.14 -6.97
N GLU A 268 3.84 1.23 -6.23
CA GLU A 268 4.77 1.72 -5.20
C GLU A 268 5.04 0.68 -4.09
N LYS A 269 4.03 -0.14 -3.73
CA LYS A 269 4.16 -1.16 -2.69
C LYS A 269 4.48 -2.56 -3.24
N MET A 270 4.17 -2.80 -4.52
CA MET A 270 4.19 -4.12 -5.13
C MET A 270 5.57 -4.80 -5.12
N LEU A 271 6.64 -4.04 -5.37
CA LEU A 271 7.98 -4.63 -5.46
C LEU A 271 8.46 -5.17 -4.11
N ASN A 272 8.25 -4.43 -3.01
CA ASN A 272 8.61 -4.91 -1.68
C ASN A 272 7.82 -6.18 -1.32
N LEU A 273 6.53 -6.22 -1.65
CA LEU A 273 5.66 -7.37 -1.43
C LEU A 273 6.11 -8.61 -2.22
N LEU A 274 6.58 -8.42 -3.45
CA LEU A 274 7.10 -9.51 -4.28
C LEU A 274 8.46 -9.99 -3.80
N SER A 275 9.36 -9.10 -3.38
CA SER A 275 10.63 -9.49 -2.75
C SER A 275 10.40 -10.31 -1.48
N ALA A 276 9.46 -9.89 -0.62
CA ALA A 276 9.08 -10.69 0.54
C ALA A 276 8.47 -12.04 0.15
N CYS A 277 7.65 -12.09 -0.91
CA CYS A 277 7.12 -13.35 -1.43
C CYS A 277 8.24 -14.29 -1.90
N VAL A 278 9.28 -13.77 -2.58
CA VAL A 278 10.46 -14.55 -3.00
C VAL A 278 11.18 -15.13 -1.78
N ASP A 279 11.37 -14.33 -0.73
CA ASP A 279 12.07 -14.76 0.49
C ASP A 279 11.27 -15.79 1.30
N VAL A 280 9.94 -15.66 1.36
CA VAL A 280 9.07 -16.68 1.97
C VAL A 280 9.11 -17.99 1.20
N LEU A 281 9.07 -17.96 -0.14
CA LEU A 281 9.14 -19.17 -0.97
C LEU A 281 10.52 -19.84 -0.87
N SER A 282 11.59 -19.05 -0.90
CA SER A 282 12.96 -19.55 -0.81
C SER A 282 13.30 -20.10 0.58
N SER A 283 12.80 -19.47 1.66
CA SER A 283 12.95 -20.00 3.02
C SER A 283 12.26 -21.36 3.22
N ASN A 284 11.22 -21.66 2.43
CA ASN A 284 10.57 -22.98 2.42
C ASN A 284 11.23 -23.98 1.46
N GLY A 285 12.29 -23.57 0.74
CA GLY A 285 12.99 -24.42 -0.23
C GLY A 285 12.21 -24.67 -1.52
N TRP A 286 11.23 -23.84 -1.86
CA TRP A 286 10.42 -24.04 -3.07
C TRP A 286 10.98 -23.26 -4.26
N LEU A 287 11.21 -23.97 -5.37
CA LEU A 287 11.75 -23.38 -6.61
C LEU A 287 10.77 -22.42 -7.31
N ASN A 288 9.49 -22.46 -6.97
CA ASN A 288 8.49 -21.51 -7.47
C ASN A 288 8.75 -20.06 -7.06
N ALA A 289 9.74 -19.80 -6.19
CA ALA A 289 10.33 -18.48 -6.00
C ALA A 289 10.72 -17.81 -7.34
N LEU A 290 11.15 -18.58 -8.34
CA LEU A 290 11.44 -18.07 -9.68
C LEU A 290 10.22 -17.40 -10.32
N SER A 291 9.02 -17.97 -10.17
CA SER A 291 7.80 -17.36 -10.71
C SER A 291 7.43 -16.05 -10.01
N ALA A 292 7.84 -15.85 -8.75
CA ALA A 292 7.69 -14.57 -8.08
C ALA A 292 8.73 -13.54 -8.55
N MET A 293 9.94 -13.99 -8.93
CA MET A 293 10.93 -13.14 -9.60
C MET A 293 10.46 -12.72 -11.00
N ASP A 294 9.88 -13.65 -11.77
CA ASP A 294 9.30 -13.36 -13.09
C ASP A 294 8.18 -12.31 -12.96
N LEU A 295 7.30 -12.47 -11.97
CA LEU A 295 6.26 -11.47 -11.67
C LEU A 295 6.84 -10.11 -11.29
N SER A 296 7.98 -10.07 -10.58
CA SER A 296 8.67 -8.81 -10.26
C SER A 296 9.16 -8.10 -11.54
N GLN A 297 9.73 -8.85 -12.48
CA GLN A 297 10.15 -8.31 -13.77
C GLN A 297 8.95 -7.80 -14.59
N MET A 298 7.84 -8.54 -14.60
CA MET A 298 6.58 -8.12 -15.24
C MET A 298 6.06 -6.79 -14.68
N VAL A 299 6.15 -6.59 -13.36
CA VAL A 299 5.77 -5.34 -12.68
C VAL A 299 6.64 -4.18 -13.10
N VAL A 300 7.97 -4.37 -13.13
CA VAL A 300 8.89 -3.31 -13.55
C VAL A 300 8.70 -2.93 -15.02
N GLN A 301 8.56 -3.92 -15.91
CA GLN A 301 8.51 -3.71 -17.36
C GLN A 301 7.09 -3.46 -17.92
N ALA A 302 6.06 -3.62 -17.08
CA ALA A 302 4.66 -3.49 -17.47
C ALA A 302 4.28 -4.38 -18.68
N VAL A 303 4.70 -5.64 -18.65
CA VAL A 303 4.43 -6.64 -19.70
C VAL A 303 4.15 -8.00 -19.10
N TRP A 304 3.35 -8.80 -19.80
CA TRP A 304 3.15 -10.21 -19.46
C TRP A 304 4.38 -11.06 -19.81
N GLU A 305 4.51 -12.24 -19.18
CA GLU A 305 5.49 -13.26 -19.54
C GLU A 305 5.08 -13.96 -20.85
N GLU A 306 5.28 -13.27 -21.98
CA GLU A 306 5.02 -13.79 -23.32
C GLU A 306 6.30 -13.73 -24.17
N LYS A 307 6.45 -14.59 -25.19
CA LYS A 307 7.63 -14.53 -26.07
C LYS A 307 7.80 -13.17 -26.75
N GLU A 308 6.69 -12.48 -27.05
CA GLU A 308 6.69 -11.14 -27.64
C GLU A 308 7.05 -10.04 -26.63
N ALA A 309 7.04 -10.35 -25.34
CA ALA A 309 7.31 -9.39 -24.28
C ALA A 309 8.78 -8.93 -24.26
N VAL A 310 9.69 -9.75 -24.78
CA VAL A 310 11.14 -9.46 -24.79
C VAL A 310 11.46 -8.19 -25.58
N LEU A 311 10.75 -7.92 -26.68
CA LEU A 311 10.91 -6.67 -27.43
C LEU A 311 9.99 -5.56 -26.90
N ARG A 312 8.82 -5.92 -26.37
CA ARG A 312 7.83 -4.96 -25.84
C ARG A 312 8.30 -4.24 -24.56
N GLN A 313 9.30 -4.77 -23.86
CA GLN A 313 9.94 -4.09 -22.72
C GLN A 313 10.67 -2.81 -23.15
N ILE A 314 11.13 -2.72 -24.40
CA ILE A 314 11.85 -1.54 -24.89
C ILE A 314 10.85 -0.37 -25.06
N PRO A 315 11.17 0.83 -24.53
CA PRO A 315 10.33 2.01 -24.72
C PRO A 315 10.03 2.26 -26.20
N TRP A 316 8.77 2.65 -26.49
CA TRP A 316 8.27 2.95 -27.84
C TRP A 316 8.10 1.76 -28.80
N PHE A 317 8.32 0.52 -28.35
CA PHE A 317 8.05 -0.68 -29.14
C PHE A 317 6.56 -1.04 -29.07
N GLY A 318 5.79 -0.45 -29.99
CA GLY A 318 4.41 -0.86 -30.27
C GLY A 318 4.34 -2.06 -31.20
N ASP A 319 3.12 -2.53 -31.47
CA ASP A 319 2.85 -3.74 -32.25
C ASP A 319 3.44 -3.67 -33.68
N GLU A 320 3.42 -2.49 -34.30
CA GLU A 320 4.00 -2.26 -35.63
C GLU A 320 5.52 -2.42 -35.66
N VAL A 321 6.22 -1.93 -34.63
CA VAL A 321 7.69 -2.05 -34.53
C VAL A 321 8.06 -3.50 -34.27
N ILE A 322 7.35 -4.17 -33.37
CA ILE A 322 7.56 -5.59 -33.06
C ILE A 322 7.30 -6.45 -34.30
N GLY A 323 6.28 -6.12 -35.09
CA GLY A 323 6.00 -6.78 -36.38
C GLY A 323 7.19 -6.67 -37.35
N ARG A 324 7.73 -5.47 -37.55
CA ARG A 324 8.91 -5.25 -38.41
C ARG A 324 10.16 -5.97 -37.89
N CYS A 325 10.40 -5.95 -36.58
CA CYS A 325 11.52 -6.69 -35.97
C CYS A 325 11.44 -8.20 -36.26
N LYS A 326 10.24 -8.79 -36.18
CA LYS A 326 10.01 -10.21 -36.49
C LYS A 326 10.24 -10.55 -37.95
N GLU A 327 9.84 -9.67 -38.88
CA GLU A 327 10.09 -9.87 -40.31
C GLU A 327 11.60 -9.95 -40.64
N VAL A 328 12.42 -9.27 -39.85
CA VAL A 328 13.89 -9.27 -39.97
C VAL A 328 14.54 -10.40 -39.16
N GLY A 329 13.76 -11.18 -38.40
CA GLY A 329 14.25 -12.29 -37.58
C GLY A 329 14.85 -11.88 -36.23
N VAL A 330 14.53 -10.68 -35.73
CA VAL A 330 14.92 -10.21 -34.40
C VAL A 330 13.92 -10.74 -33.38
N GLU A 331 14.37 -11.60 -32.46
CA GLU A 331 13.53 -12.17 -31.41
C GLU A 331 13.96 -11.73 -30.00
N SER A 332 15.21 -11.31 -29.83
CA SER A 332 15.76 -10.87 -28.54
C SER A 332 16.31 -9.43 -28.59
N VAL A 333 16.53 -8.86 -27.40
CA VAL A 333 17.21 -7.57 -27.27
C VAL A 333 18.66 -7.67 -27.78
N TYR A 334 19.30 -8.82 -27.62
CA TYR A 334 20.67 -9.05 -28.10
C TYR A 334 20.74 -9.03 -29.63
N ASP A 335 19.78 -9.65 -30.32
CA ASP A 335 19.70 -9.61 -31.79
C ASP A 335 19.56 -8.16 -32.30
N LEU A 336 18.84 -7.32 -31.55
CA LEU A 336 18.72 -5.90 -31.85
C LEU A 336 20.04 -5.14 -31.58
N MET A 337 20.79 -5.50 -30.54
CA MET A 337 22.10 -4.92 -30.21
C MET A 337 23.18 -5.30 -31.22
N ASP A 338 23.12 -6.50 -31.79
CA ASP A 338 24.07 -6.99 -32.79
C ASP A 338 23.75 -6.50 -34.22
N MET A 339 22.58 -5.89 -34.41
CA MET A 339 22.16 -5.34 -35.71
C MET A 339 22.99 -4.11 -36.11
N GLU A 340 23.35 -4.03 -37.40
CA GLU A 340 24.00 -2.85 -37.97
C GLU A 340 23.12 -1.59 -37.81
N ASP A 341 23.74 -0.46 -37.43
CA ASP A 341 23.03 0.80 -37.14
C ASP A 341 22.13 1.28 -38.28
N GLY A 342 22.56 1.13 -39.53
CA GLY A 342 21.76 1.51 -40.70
C GLY A 342 20.45 0.72 -40.80
N LYS A 343 20.53 -0.61 -40.62
CA LYS A 343 19.35 -1.49 -40.61
C LYS A 343 18.50 -1.26 -39.38
N ARG A 344 19.11 -1.01 -38.23
CA ARG A 344 18.40 -0.71 -36.98
C ARG A 344 17.54 0.55 -37.12
N VAL A 345 18.08 1.64 -37.68
CA VAL A 345 17.33 2.88 -37.89
C VAL A 345 16.15 2.67 -38.84
N GLU A 346 16.35 1.90 -39.92
CA GLU A 346 15.31 1.58 -40.90
C GLU A 346 14.18 0.74 -40.28
N VAL A 347 14.53 -0.32 -39.54
CA VAL A 347 13.57 -1.22 -38.89
C VAL A 347 12.78 -0.51 -37.79
N LEU A 348 13.43 0.35 -37.01
CA LEU A 348 12.77 1.07 -35.92
C LEU A 348 11.92 2.23 -36.44
N GLY A 349 12.38 2.97 -37.46
CA GLY A 349 11.66 4.13 -38.01
C GLY A 349 11.33 5.19 -36.95
N MET A 350 12.15 5.30 -35.90
CA MET A 350 11.91 6.17 -34.75
C MET A 350 12.61 7.51 -34.90
N SER A 351 12.10 8.53 -34.21
CA SER A 351 12.76 9.85 -34.14
C SER A 351 14.06 9.79 -33.32
N ASN A 352 15.00 10.72 -33.57
CA ASN A 352 16.26 10.81 -32.81
C ASN A 352 16.05 10.87 -31.27
N LYS A 353 14.94 11.46 -30.81
CA LYS A 353 14.61 11.52 -29.38
C LYS A 353 14.20 10.16 -28.80
N GLN A 354 13.56 9.31 -29.60
CA GLN A 354 13.18 7.95 -29.22
C GLN A 354 14.38 6.99 -29.30
N MET A 355 15.29 7.22 -30.25
CA MET A 355 16.53 6.43 -30.41
C MET A 355 17.55 6.64 -29.29
N TRP A 356 17.41 7.71 -28.49
CA TRP A 356 18.31 7.99 -27.36
C TRP A 356 18.35 6.86 -26.30
N VAL A 357 17.31 6.03 -26.25
CA VAL A 357 17.21 4.87 -25.36
C VAL A 357 18.29 3.82 -25.64
N PHE A 358 18.91 3.83 -26.83
CA PHE A 358 19.97 2.89 -27.24
C PHE A 358 21.40 3.44 -27.07
N HIS A 359 21.55 4.69 -26.61
CA HIS A 359 22.86 5.35 -26.45
C HIS A 359 23.36 5.40 -25.00
N VAL A 360 22.63 4.80 -24.06
CA VAL A 360 22.98 4.61 -22.64
C VAL A 360 23.19 3.12 -22.42
#